data_AF-A0A8J6LWP9-F1
#
_entry.id   AF-A0A8J6LWP9-F1
#
_cell.length_a   1.000
_cell.length_b   1.000
_cell.length_c   1.000
_cell.angle_alpha   90.00
_cell.angle_beta   90.00
_cell.angle_gamma   90.00
#
_symmetry.space_group_name_H-M   'P 1'
#
loop_
_entity.id
_entity.type
_entity.pdbx_description
1 polymer ?
#
loop_
_entity_poly.entity_id
_entity_poly.type
_entity_poly.pdbx_seq_one_letter_code
_entity_poly.pdbx_strand_id
1 'polypeptide(L)' 'MAEKRTMNAGTGIAIGVAIGVAIGAAMDEIALGAALGVALGAAFGAGFGRRGKDKSDDKRNEDE' A
#
# COMPACT_ATOMS: atom_id res chain seq x y z
N MET A 1 14.56 -1.13 26.27
CA MET A 1 14.86 -0.87 24.84
C MET A 1 13.53 -0.69 24.14
N ALA A 2 13.13 0.52 23.79
CA ALA A 2 11.92 0.74 23.01
C ALA A 2 12.28 0.53 21.53
N GLU A 3 11.87 -0.61 20.98
CA GLU A 3 11.98 -0.90 19.55
C GLU A 3 11.18 0.17 18.80
N LYS A 4 11.87 1.17 18.25
CA LYS A 4 11.28 2.13 17.34
C LYS A 4 10.97 1.35 16.07
N ARG A 5 9.78 0.76 16.01
CA ARG A 5 9.25 0.13 14.80
C ARG A 5 9.23 1.19 13.72
N THR A 6 10.23 1.12 12.84
CA THR A 6 10.21 1.89 11.61
C THR A 6 9.02 1.36 10.83
N MET A 7 7.98 2.18 10.71
CA MET A 7 6.85 1.89 9.84
C MET A 7 7.39 1.97 8.42
N ASN A 8 7.81 0.82 7.91
CA ASN A 8 8.37 0.71 6.56
C ASN A 8 7.25 0.97 5.56
N ALA A 9 7.56 1.57 4.41
CA ALA A 9 6.56 1.89 3.38
C ALA A 9 5.70 0.67 2.97
N GLY A 10 6.25 -0.55 3.08
CA GLY A 10 5.54 -1.80 2.83
C GLY A 10 4.38 -2.09 3.80
N THR A 11 4.44 -1.58 5.04
CA THR A 11 3.34 -1.72 6.01
C THR A 11 2.11 -0.92 5.58
N GLY A 12 2.30 0.27 4.97
CA GLY A 12 1.20 1.07 4.43
C GLY A 12 0.47 0.35 3.29
N ILE A 13 1.23 -0.22 2.35
CA ILE A 13 0.69 -1.03 1.25
C ILE A 13 -0.08 -2.24 1.79
N ALA A 14 0.50 -3.00 2.73
CA ALA A 14 -0.13 -4.19 3.28
C ALA A 14 -1.48 -3.89 3.96
N ILE A 15 -1.55 -2.80 4.74
CA ILE A 15 -2.79 -2.36 5.40
C ILE A 15 -3.81 -1.89 4.35
N GLY A 16 -3.38 -1.08 3.38
CA GLY A 16 -4.27 -0.60 2.33
C GLY A 16 -4.87 -1.72 1.50
N VAL A 17 -4.06 -2.70 1.09
CA VAL A 17 -4.53 -3.87 0.32
C VAL A 17 -5.48 -4.73 1.15
N ALA A 18 -5.18 -5.01 2.42
CA ALA A 18 -6.06 -5.80 3.28
C ALA A 18 -7.45 -5.15 3.42
N ILE A 19 -7.49 -3.83 3.62
CA ILE A 19 -8.75 -3.08 3.72
C ILE A 19 -9.47 -3.02 2.37
N GLY A 20 -8.74 -2.71 1.29
CA GLY A 20 -9.32 -2.59 -0.05
C GLY A 20 -9.91 -3.90 -0.56
N VAL A 21 -9.23 -5.03 -0.34
CA VAL A 21 -9.75 -6.37 -0.69
C VAL A 21 -10.97 -6.71 0.15
N ALA A 22 -11.00 -6.40 1.45
CA ALA A 22 -12.17 -6.64 2.29
C ALA A 22 -13.40 -5.83 1.82
N ILE A 23 -13.20 -4.57 1.43
CA ILE A 23 -14.27 -3.72 0.88
C ILE A 23 -14.70 -4.22 -0.51
N GLY A 24 -13.75 -4.54 -1.39
CA GLY A 24 -14.03 -5.08 -2.72
C GLY A 24 -14.80 -6.39 -2.67
N ALA A 25 -14.44 -7.27 -1.74
CA ALA A 25 -15.16 -8.52 -1.49
C ALA A 25 -16.58 -8.27 -0.99
N ALA A 26 -16.80 -7.25 -0.16
CA ALA A 26 -18.13 -6.87 0.29
C ALA A 26 -18.99 -6.24 -0.82
N MET A 27 -18.36 -5.62 -1.82
CA MET A 27 -19.01 -5.01 -2.97
C MET A 27 -19.16 -5.95 -4.18
N ASP A 28 -18.73 -7.21 -4.06
CA ASP A 28 -18.61 -8.18 -5.17
C ASP A 28 -17.74 -7.68 -6.34
N GLU A 29 -16.91 -6.66 -6.09
CA GLU A 29 -16.03 -5.98 -7.06
C GLU A 29 -14.61 -5.91 -6.48
N ILE A 30 -13.94 -7.07 -6.48
CA ILE A 30 -12.60 -7.22 -5.91
C ILE A 30 -11.56 -6.43 -6.71
N ALA A 31 -11.77 -6.22 -8.01
CA ALA A 31 -10.88 -5.44 -8.85
C ALA A 31 -10.85 -3.97 -8.42
N LEU A 32 -12.03 -3.36 -8.20
CA LEU A 32 -12.13 -2.00 -7.67
C LEU A 32 -11.53 -1.90 -6.26
N GLY A 33 -11.85 -2.85 -5.38
CA GLY A 33 -11.37 -2.85 -4.00
C GLY A 33 -9.84 -2.99 -3.91
N ALA A 34 -9.24 -3.86 -4.72
CA ALA A 34 -7.79 -4.01 -4.79
C ALA A 34 -7.11 -2.75 -5.34
N ALA A 35 -7.65 -2.14 -6.40
CA ALA A 35 -7.12 -0.88 -6.94
C ALA A 35 -7.17 0.27 -5.91
N LEU A 36 -8.29 0.41 -5.20
CA LEU A 36 -8.46 1.35 -4.09
C LEU A 36 -7.50 1.04 -2.92
N GLY A 37 -7.37 -0.23 -2.55
CA GLY A 37 -6.50 -0.65 -1.46
C GLY A 37 -5.02 -0.39 -1.74
N VAL A 38 -4.57 -0.66 -2.96
CA VAL A 38 -3.20 -0.34 -3.40
C VAL A 38 -3.01 1.18 -3.43
N ALA A 39 -3.95 1.94 -3.99
CA ALA A 39 -3.87 3.40 -4.05
C ALA A 39 -3.82 4.04 -2.65
N LEU A 40 -4.69 3.60 -1.73
CA LEU A 40 -4.72 4.07 -0.34
C LEU A 40 -3.49 3.60 0.44
N GLY A 41 -3.07 2.35 0.27
CA GLY A 41 -1.89 1.80 0.92
C GLY A 41 -0.61 2.49 0.45
N ALA A 42 -0.53 2.82 -0.83
CA ALA A 42 0.54 3.63 -1.40
C ALA A 42 0.46 5.06 -0.89
N ALA A 43 -0.72 5.68 -0.83
CA ALA A 43 -0.90 7.03 -0.30
C ALA A 43 -0.56 7.13 1.20
N PHE A 44 -0.88 6.11 2.01
CA PHE A 44 -0.50 6.07 3.43
C PHE A 44 0.98 5.73 3.60
N GLY A 45 1.50 4.74 2.89
CA GLY A 45 2.92 4.36 2.94
C GLY A 45 3.86 5.45 2.41
N ALA A 46 3.43 6.18 1.38
CA ALA A 46 4.15 7.33 0.82
C ALA A 46 3.87 8.61 1.59
N GLY A 47 2.63 8.86 2.02
CA GLY A 47 2.21 10.07 2.72
C GLY A 47 2.78 10.21 4.13
N PHE A 48 2.97 9.09 4.85
CA PHE A 48 3.75 9.07 6.09
C PHE A 48 5.27 9.12 5.83
N GLY A 49 5.71 8.80 4.61
CA GLY A 49 7.12 8.79 4.20
C GLY A 49 7.63 10.09 3.57
N ARG A 50 6.76 10.90 2.96
CA ARG A 50 7.09 12.18 2.30
C ARG A 50 5.84 12.85 1.73
N ARG A 51 5.72 14.16 1.95
CA ARG A 51 4.92 15.09 1.14
C ARG A 51 5.45 15.23 -0.30
N GLY A 52 5.70 14.14 -1.04
CA GLY A 52 6.23 14.23 -2.40
C GLY A 52 6.43 12.89 -3.11
N LYS A 53 6.25 12.95 -4.44
CA LYS A 53 6.20 11.87 -5.44
C LYS A 53 4.85 11.13 -5.46
N ASP A 54 3.93 11.37 -6.38
CA ASP A 54 4.08 11.33 -7.84
C ASP A 54 5.21 10.38 -8.25
N LYS A 55 4.87 9.10 -8.35
CA LYS A 55 5.41 8.13 -9.31
C LYS A 55 4.95 6.72 -8.98
N SER A 56 4.21 6.14 -9.92
CA SER A 56 4.42 4.77 -10.33
C SER A 56 5.92 4.56 -10.53
N ASP A 57 6.54 3.73 -9.70
CA ASP A 57 7.86 3.11 -9.92
C ASP A 57 7.81 1.85 -9.05
N ASP A 58 7.45 0.70 -9.61
CA ASP A 58 8.42 -0.14 -10.31
C ASP A 58 9.69 -0.31 -9.47
N LYS A 59 9.70 -1.38 -8.67
CA LYS A 59 10.93 -1.98 -8.19
C LYS A 59 10.90 -3.46 -8.55
N ARG A 60 11.49 -3.72 -9.72
CA ARG A 60 12.62 -4.64 -9.89
C ARG A 60 12.45 -6.01 -9.26
N ASN A 61 12.11 -6.97 -10.11
CA ASN A 61 12.74 -8.29 -10.04
C ASN A 61 13.77 -8.37 -11.18
N GLU A 62 14.99 -7.88 -10.91
CA GLU A 62 16.19 -8.43 -11.53
C GLU A 62 16.70 -9.47 -10.55
N ASP A 63 16.23 -10.70 -10.71
CA ASP A 63 16.93 -11.88 -10.21
C ASP A 63 16.75 -12.93 -11.34
N GLU A 64 17.89 -13.37 -11.86
CA GLU A 64 18.15 -14.21 -13.05
C GLU A 64 17.33 -15.51 -13.14
#